data_AF-B1GZS5-F1
#
_entry.id   AF-B1GZS5-F1
#
_cell.length_a   1.000
_cell.length_b   1.000
_cell.length_c   1.000
_cell.angle_alpha   90.00
_cell.angle_beta   90.00
_cell.angle_gamma   90.00
#
_symmetry.space_group_name_H-M   'P 1'
#
loop_
_entity.id
_entity.type
_entity.pdbx_description
1 polymer ?
#
loop_
_entity_poly.entity_id
_entity_poly.type
_entity_poly.pdbx_seq_one_letter_code
_entity_poly.pdbx_strand_id
1 'polypeptide(L)'
;MIPEDISKEQAEELFRNLNKIESPYVKSRIADILWHIKKLDKNNIEAAKIAIESYYKSVKYFVNNCKISEFFLKFAIGQLERLAIIILFLKDIPKRDHIYNKLLEYLDNIANIEFISAAFGIFLRLKLSKEETKVVIEKLENLIKLLGDKIDGFSLRKLYSTGAEIAKKSGELDKMRSFKIIEADSFVEEADKINIRGWIIKSGFLKKAILLYQSIPSKKIELKN
;
A
#
# COMPACT_ATOMS: atom_id res chain seq x y z
N MET A 1 18.27 4.37 -0.47
CA MET A 1 19.70 4.72 -0.50
C MET A 1 20.48 3.51 -0.07
N ILE A 2 21.40 3.05 -0.92
CA ILE A 2 22.49 2.17 -0.50
C ILE A 2 23.44 3.08 0.29
N PRO A 3 23.92 2.72 1.49
CA PRO A 3 25.06 3.40 2.06
C PRO A 3 26.24 3.14 1.13
N GLU A 4 26.74 4.17 0.45
CA GLU A 4 27.92 4.06 -0.44
C GLU A 4 29.17 3.58 0.32
N ASP A 5 29.11 3.62 1.65
CA ASP A 5 30.20 3.33 2.57
C ASP A 5 30.36 1.84 2.95
N ILE A 6 29.50 0.93 2.48
CA ILE A 6 29.58 -0.50 2.87
C ILE A 6 30.28 -1.30 1.78
N SER A 7 31.48 -1.82 2.09
CA SER A 7 32.22 -2.72 1.21
C SER A 7 31.54 -4.08 1.07
N LYS A 8 31.92 -4.84 0.04
CA LYS A 8 31.40 -6.20 -0.18
C LYS A 8 31.79 -7.15 0.95
N GLU A 9 33.00 -7.04 1.50
CA GLU A 9 33.44 -7.85 2.65
C GLU A 9 32.62 -7.53 3.91
N GLN A 10 32.37 -6.25 4.18
CA GLN A 10 31.55 -5.81 5.31
C GLN A 10 30.11 -6.33 5.19
N ALA A 11 29.55 -6.32 3.98
CA ALA A 11 28.24 -6.92 3.73
C ALA A 11 28.25 -8.45 3.96
N GLU A 12 29.32 -9.15 3.61
CA GLU A 12 29.45 -10.59 3.89
C GLU A 12 29.57 -10.90 5.39
N GLU A 13 30.28 -10.07 6.15
CA GLU A 13 30.39 -10.19 7.59
C GLU A 13 29.04 -9.92 8.29
N LEU A 14 28.34 -8.86 7.89
CA LEU A 14 26.99 -8.56 8.38
C LEU A 14 26.02 -9.69 8.09
N PHE A 15 26.08 -10.28 6.89
CA PHE A 15 25.24 -11.43 6.53
C PHE A 15 25.51 -12.65 7.43
N ARG A 16 26.79 -12.99 7.65
CA ARG A 16 27.17 -14.12 8.52
C ARG A 16 26.70 -13.96 9.96
N ASN A 17 26.66 -12.74 10.47
CA ASN A 17 26.24 -12.46 11.84
C ASN A 17 24.75 -12.11 11.97
N LEU A 18 23.99 -12.05 10.87
CA LEU A 18 22.60 -11.61 10.86
C LEU A 18 21.70 -12.40 11.82
N ASN A 19 21.91 -13.72 11.91
CA ASN A 19 21.14 -14.58 12.80
C ASN A 19 21.41 -14.34 14.29
N LYS A 20 22.60 -13.81 14.64
CA LYS A 20 23.00 -13.51 16.03
C LYS A 20 22.39 -12.22 16.57
N ILE A 21 21.79 -11.40 15.71
CA ILE A 21 21.15 -10.15 16.12
C ILE A 21 19.81 -10.47 16.79
N GLU A 22 19.59 -10.08 18.03
CA GLU A 22 18.33 -10.40 18.72
C GLU A 22 17.22 -9.41 18.36
N SER A 23 17.56 -8.12 18.21
CA SER A 23 16.60 -7.08 17.87
C SER A 23 16.00 -7.30 16.48
N PRO A 24 14.68 -7.58 16.36
CA PRO A 24 14.03 -7.78 15.06
C PRO A 24 14.13 -6.53 14.17
N TYR A 25 14.11 -5.35 14.79
CA TYR A 25 14.29 -4.07 14.12
C TYR A 25 15.66 -3.98 13.46
N VAL A 26 16.75 -4.15 14.22
CA VAL A 26 18.11 -4.04 13.68
C VAL A 26 18.36 -5.12 12.63
N LYS A 27 17.91 -6.36 12.89
CA LYS A 27 18.00 -7.48 11.95
C LYS A 27 17.32 -7.16 10.62
N SER A 28 16.11 -6.60 10.66
CA SER A 28 15.36 -6.23 9.45
C SER A 28 16.05 -5.14 8.61
N ARG A 29 16.71 -4.17 9.25
CA ARG A 29 17.42 -3.08 8.57
C ARG A 29 18.72 -3.55 7.93
N ILE A 30 19.44 -4.42 8.60
CA ILE A 30 20.64 -5.02 8.02
C ILE A 30 20.24 -5.94 6.86
N ALA A 31 19.17 -6.72 7.00
CA ALA A 31 18.67 -7.56 5.92
C ALA A 31 18.21 -6.74 4.68
N ASP A 32 17.60 -5.57 4.89
CA ASP A 32 17.29 -4.58 3.84
C ASP A 32 18.54 -4.14 3.05
N ILE A 33 19.59 -3.76 3.79
CA ILE A 33 20.85 -3.30 3.23
C ILE A 33 21.51 -4.43 2.43
N LEU A 34 21.56 -5.62 3.00
CA LEU A 34 22.11 -6.81 2.36
C LEU A 34 21.34 -7.20 1.09
N TRP A 35 20.00 -7.11 1.14
CA TRP A 35 19.15 -7.34 -0.03
C TRP A 35 19.49 -6.38 -1.17
N HIS A 36 19.65 -5.09 -0.86
CA HIS A 36 19.99 -4.07 -1.85
C HIS A 36 21.42 -4.22 -2.40
N ILE A 37 22.41 -4.50 -1.54
CA ILE A 37 23.80 -4.69 -1.94
C ILE A 37 23.95 -5.94 -2.83
N LYS A 38 23.23 -7.03 -2.51
CA LYS A 38 23.42 -8.33 -3.16
C LYS A 38 22.30 -8.71 -4.12
N LYS A 39 21.50 -7.76 -4.61
CA LYS A 39 20.21 -7.95 -5.30
C LYS A 39 20.20 -8.98 -6.46
N LEU A 40 21.36 -9.42 -6.94
CA LEU A 40 21.53 -10.34 -8.07
C LEU A 40 22.30 -11.63 -7.77
N ASP A 41 22.81 -11.85 -6.54
CA ASP A 41 23.46 -13.12 -6.21
C ASP A 41 22.43 -14.17 -5.77
N LYS A 42 22.48 -15.37 -6.35
CA LYS A 42 21.61 -16.51 -5.99
C LYS A 42 21.66 -16.87 -4.48
N ASN A 43 22.71 -16.46 -3.78
CA ASN A 43 22.88 -16.59 -2.32
C ASN A 43 22.06 -15.57 -1.50
N ASN A 44 21.41 -14.59 -2.13
CA ASN A 44 20.67 -13.53 -1.46
C ASN A 44 19.19 -13.89 -1.19
N ILE A 45 18.71 -15.03 -1.69
CA ILE A 45 17.35 -15.53 -1.38
C ILE A 45 17.23 -15.81 0.14
N GLU A 46 18.30 -16.27 0.77
CA GLU A 46 18.30 -16.56 2.20
C GLU A 46 18.27 -15.26 3.04
N ALA A 47 18.99 -14.21 2.61
CA ALA A 47 18.89 -12.89 3.24
C ALA A 47 17.49 -12.30 3.09
N ALA A 48 16.87 -12.47 1.92
CA ALA A 48 15.50 -12.07 1.66
C ALA A 48 14.51 -12.80 2.58
N LYS A 49 14.67 -14.11 2.81
CA LYS A 49 13.85 -14.87 3.76
C LYS A 49 14.05 -14.39 5.20
N ILE A 50 15.28 -14.11 5.62
CA ILE A 50 15.57 -13.57 6.97
C ILE A 50 14.97 -12.16 7.12
N ALA A 51 15.05 -11.32 6.08
CA ALA A 51 14.40 -10.02 6.03
C ALA A 51 12.89 -10.17 6.21
N ILE A 52 12.28 -11.05 5.41
CA ILE A 52 10.86 -11.39 5.47
C ILE A 52 10.44 -11.75 6.89
N GLU A 53 11.12 -12.71 7.52
CA GLU A 53 10.78 -13.18 8.87
C GLU A 53 10.96 -12.07 9.91
N SER A 54 12.01 -11.25 9.77
CA SER A 54 12.27 -10.12 10.66
C SER A 54 11.22 -9.02 10.52
N TYR A 55 10.74 -8.74 9.31
CA TYR A 55 9.62 -7.81 9.09
C TYR A 55 8.34 -8.31 9.73
N TYR A 56 8.01 -9.60 9.59
CA TYR A 56 6.84 -10.17 10.24
C TYR A 56 6.90 -10.02 11.76
N LYS A 57 8.04 -10.35 12.38
CA LYS A 57 8.24 -10.20 13.83
C LYS A 57 8.15 -8.75 14.28
N SER A 58 8.76 -7.84 13.53
CA SER A 58 8.75 -6.41 13.76
C SER A 58 7.33 -5.84 13.67
N VAL A 59 6.61 -6.09 12.57
CA VAL A 59 5.22 -5.64 12.37
C VAL A 59 4.31 -6.19 13.46
N LYS A 60 4.39 -7.49 13.77
CA LYS A 60 3.60 -8.10 14.86
C LYS A 60 3.87 -7.43 16.20
N TYR A 61 5.14 -7.17 16.52
CA TYR A 61 5.52 -6.50 17.75
C TYR A 61 4.90 -5.10 17.84
N PHE A 62 4.96 -4.31 16.76
CA PHE A 62 4.44 -2.94 16.75
C PHE A 62 2.92 -2.88 16.75
N VAL A 63 2.24 -3.77 16.03
CA VAL A 63 0.77 -3.83 15.99
C VAL A 63 0.20 -4.26 17.33
N ASN A 64 0.84 -5.22 18.02
CA ASN A 64 0.27 -5.81 19.24
C ASN A 64 0.62 -5.05 20.53
N ASN A 65 1.78 -4.40 20.60
CA ASN A 65 2.32 -3.91 21.88
C ASN A 65 2.38 -2.39 22.02
N CYS A 66 2.06 -1.61 20.98
CA CYS A 66 2.19 -0.16 21.03
C CYS A 66 0.87 0.54 20.79
N LYS A 67 0.53 1.53 21.63
CA LYS A 67 -0.24 2.71 21.20
C LYS A 67 0.64 3.41 20.17
N ILE A 68 0.46 3.06 18.91
CA ILE A 68 1.43 3.30 17.84
C ILE A 68 1.69 4.81 17.74
N SER A 69 2.88 5.27 18.11
CA SER A 69 3.31 6.60 17.69
C SER A 69 3.42 6.60 16.17
N GLU A 70 3.04 7.71 15.53
CA GLU A 70 3.02 7.86 14.07
C GLU A 70 4.33 7.40 13.40
N PHE A 71 5.46 7.58 14.09
CA PHE A 71 6.78 7.13 13.68
C PHE A 71 6.86 5.60 13.46
N PHE A 72 6.38 4.79 14.41
CA PHE A 72 6.42 3.33 14.29
C PHE A 72 5.47 2.81 13.22
N LEU A 73 4.36 3.52 12.96
CA LEU A 73 3.44 3.16 11.91
C LEU A 73 4.06 3.30 10.52
N LYS A 74 4.67 4.46 10.24
CA LYS A 74 5.38 4.71 8.98
C LYS A 74 6.49 3.68 8.75
N PHE A 75 7.16 3.28 9.81
CA PHE A 75 8.16 2.24 9.75
C PHE A 75 7.60 0.86 9.40
N ALA A 76 6.56 0.41 10.10
CA ALA A 76 5.89 -0.86 9.84
C ALA A 76 5.32 -0.93 8.42
N ILE A 77 4.74 0.17 7.94
CA ILE A 77 4.28 0.35 6.56
C ILE A 77 5.42 0.11 5.57
N GLY A 78 6.55 0.80 5.74
CA GLY A 78 7.70 0.67 4.84
C GLY A 78 8.28 -0.75 4.83
N GLN A 79 8.21 -1.46 5.96
CA GLN A 79 8.61 -2.88 6.03
C GLN A 79 7.64 -3.79 5.27
N LEU A 80 6.34 -3.61 5.42
CA LEU A 80 5.32 -4.40 4.70
C LEU A 80 5.38 -4.19 3.19
N GLU A 81 5.62 -2.97 2.72
CA GLU A 81 5.81 -2.69 1.30
C GLU A 81 7.03 -3.44 0.73
N ARG A 82 8.16 -3.38 1.43
CA ARG A 82 9.38 -4.08 1.03
C ARG A 82 9.20 -5.59 1.05
N LEU A 83 8.55 -6.09 2.09
CA LEU A 83 8.16 -7.49 2.22
C LEU A 83 7.35 -7.97 1.01
N ALA A 84 6.33 -7.22 0.60
CA ALA A 84 5.51 -7.55 -0.57
C ALA A 84 6.34 -7.58 -1.87
N ILE A 85 7.24 -6.60 -2.06
CA ILE A 85 8.12 -6.55 -3.24
C ILE A 85 9.02 -7.79 -3.29
N ILE A 86 9.64 -8.16 -2.17
CA ILE A 86 10.55 -9.31 -2.10
C ILE A 86 9.79 -10.61 -2.39
N ILE A 87 8.61 -10.80 -1.78
CA ILE A 87 7.82 -12.02 -1.98
C ILE A 87 7.36 -12.18 -3.44
N LEU A 88 6.96 -11.08 -4.09
CA LEU A 88 6.63 -11.10 -5.52
C LEU A 88 7.85 -11.39 -6.40
N PHE A 89 9.02 -10.86 -6.04
CA PHE A 89 10.27 -11.15 -6.73
C PHE A 89 10.64 -12.64 -6.62
N LEU A 90 10.51 -13.22 -5.42
CA LEU A 90 10.79 -14.63 -5.16
C LEU A 90 9.71 -15.59 -5.68
N LYS A 91 8.56 -15.08 -6.11
CA LYS A 91 7.38 -15.86 -6.52
C LYS A 91 6.92 -16.86 -5.44
N ASP A 92 7.07 -16.49 -4.17
CA ASP A 92 6.71 -17.32 -3.02
C ASP A 92 5.20 -17.17 -2.71
N ILE A 93 4.38 -17.99 -3.39
CA ILE A 93 2.91 -17.93 -3.29
C ILE A 93 2.42 -18.13 -1.84
N PRO A 94 2.88 -19.15 -1.07
CA PRO A 94 2.43 -19.32 0.31
C PRO A 94 2.69 -18.09 1.20
N LYS A 95 3.86 -17.45 1.04
CA LYS A 95 4.15 -16.23 1.80
C LYS A 95 3.36 -15.02 1.32
N ARG A 96 3.04 -14.94 0.02
CA ARG A 96 2.13 -13.92 -0.55
C ARG A 96 0.76 -14.03 0.09
N ASP A 97 0.22 -15.24 0.18
CA ASP A 97 -1.09 -15.51 0.77
C ASP A 97 -1.07 -15.21 2.29
N HIS A 98 0.04 -15.49 2.97
CA HIS A 98 0.21 -15.11 4.37
C HIS A 98 0.16 -13.59 4.58
N ILE A 99 0.83 -12.79 3.72
CA ILE A 99 0.73 -11.31 3.76
C ILE A 99 -0.71 -10.89 3.55
N TYR A 100 -1.33 -11.41 2.48
CA TYR A 100 -2.69 -11.04 2.10
C TYR A 100 -3.66 -11.21 3.28
N ASN A 101 -3.65 -12.39 3.91
CA ASN A 101 -4.50 -12.68 5.06
C ASN A 101 -4.16 -11.81 6.28
N LYS A 102 -2.87 -11.59 6.55
CA LYS A 102 -2.45 -10.74 7.68
C LYS A 102 -2.83 -9.27 7.50
N LEU A 103 -2.75 -8.74 6.28
CA LEU A 103 -3.20 -7.38 6.00
C LEU A 103 -4.71 -7.23 6.24
N LEU A 104 -5.52 -8.21 5.83
CA LEU A 104 -6.96 -8.19 6.11
C LEU A 104 -7.24 -8.18 7.62
N GLU A 105 -6.57 -9.06 8.38
CA GLU A 105 -6.68 -9.13 9.84
C GLU A 105 -6.24 -7.82 10.51
N TYR A 106 -5.16 -7.19 10.05
CA TYR A 106 -4.74 -5.90 10.60
C TYR A 106 -5.73 -4.78 10.30
N LEU A 107 -6.36 -4.81 9.13
CA LEU A 107 -7.40 -3.86 8.75
C LEU A 107 -8.70 -4.03 9.55
N ASP A 108 -8.92 -5.17 10.21
CA ASP A 108 -10.01 -5.32 11.20
C ASP A 108 -9.74 -4.55 12.49
N ASN A 109 -8.47 -4.39 12.85
CA ASN A 109 -8.06 -3.92 14.18
C ASN A 109 -7.47 -2.50 14.18
N ILE A 110 -7.04 -2.00 13.02
CA ILE A 110 -6.32 -0.72 12.90
C ILE A 110 -7.15 0.27 12.09
N ALA A 111 -7.71 1.27 12.76
CA ALA A 111 -8.48 2.37 12.15
C ALA A 111 -7.61 3.59 11.76
N ASN A 112 -6.29 3.42 11.60
CA ASN A 112 -5.40 4.51 11.20
C ASN A 112 -5.38 4.64 9.67
N ILE A 113 -5.63 5.86 9.18
CA ILE A 113 -5.75 6.15 7.76
C ILE A 113 -4.46 5.97 6.93
N GLU A 114 -3.30 6.27 7.52
CA GLU A 114 -2.01 6.07 6.85
C GLU A 114 -1.73 4.58 6.68
N PHE A 115 -2.04 3.79 7.72
CA PHE A 115 -1.94 2.33 7.66
C PHE A 115 -2.88 1.75 6.62
N ILE A 116 -4.15 2.17 6.63
CA ILE A 116 -5.15 1.71 5.66
C ILE A 116 -4.66 2.02 4.24
N SER A 117 -4.26 3.26 3.98
CA SER A 117 -3.74 3.67 2.66
C SER A 117 -2.54 2.82 2.21
N ALA A 118 -1.62 2.53 3.13
CA ALA A 118 -0.47 1.69 2.85
C ALA A 118 -0.84 0.23 2.56
N ALA A 119 -1.75 -0.35 3.36
CA ALA A 119 -2.24 -1.71 3.16
C ALA A 119 -2.86 -1.88 1.76
N PHE A 120 -3.68 -0.92 1.33
CA PHE A 120 -4.24 -0.92 -0.03
C PHE A 120 -3.18 -0.73 -1.11
N GLY A 121 -2.17 0.09 -0.87
CA GLY A 121 -1.00 0.19 -1.74
C GLY A 121 -0.23 -1.12 -1.87
N ILE A 122 -0.20 -1.95 -0.82
CA ILE A 122 0.38 -3.29 -0.85
C ILE A 122 -0.51 -4.26 -1.63
N PHE A 123 -1.82 -4.29 -1.39
CA PHE A 123 -2.76 -5.12 -2.15
C PHE A 123 -2.66 -4.89 -3.66
N LEU A 124 -2.50 -3.64 -4.09
CA LEU A 124 -2.28 -3.27 -5.49
C LEU A 124 -1.04 -3.95 -6.12
N ARG A 125 -0.05 -4.33 -5.31
CA ARG A 125 1.18 -5.02 -5.74
C ARG A 125 1.04 -6.54 -5.71
N LEU A 126 0.26 -7.11 -4.78
CA LEU A 126 0.18 -8.55 -4.49
C LEU A 126 -0.40 -9.44 -5.60
N LYS A 127 -0.71 -8.89 -6.80
CA LYS A 127 -1.27 -9.62 -7.96
C LYS A 127 -2.48 -10.48 -7.56
N LEU A 128 -3.49 -9.82 -6.98
CA LEU A 128 -4.68 -10.48 -6.47
C LEU A 128 -5.46 -11.22 -7.57
N SER A 129 -6.06 -12.35 -7.19
CA SER A 129 -7.09 -13.01 -7.98
C SER A 129 -8.35 -12.14 -8.05
N LYS A 130 -9.30 -12.54 -8.90
CA LYS A 130 -10.58 -11.81 -9.02
C LYS A 130 -11.38 -11.86 -7.71
N GLU A 131 -11.38 -13.02 -7.05
CA GLU A 131 -12.05 -13.25 -5.78
C GLU A 131 -11.38 -12.43 -4.66
N GLU A 132 -10.05 -12.48 -4.56
CA GLU A 132 -9.28 -11.69 -3.59
C GLU A 132 -9.53 -10.19 -3.78
N THR A 133 -9.59 -9.72 -5.03
CA THR A 133 -9.89 -8.32 -5.33
C THR A 133 -11.28 -7.90 -4.86
N LYS A 134 -12.30 -8.75 -5.02
CA LYS A 134 -13.65 -8.44 -4.51
C LYS A 134 -13.64 -8.25 -3.00
N VAL A 135 -12.99 -9.16 -2.27
CA VAL A 135 -12.84 -9.06 -0.81
C VAL A 135 -12.12 -7.77 -0.42
N VAL A 136 -11.03 -7.42 -1.10
CA VAL A 136 -10.26 -6.20 -0.82
C VAL A 136 -11.08 -4.94 -1.13
N ILE A 137 -11.81 -4.89 -2.25
CA ILE A 137 -12.68 -3.76 -2.59
C ILE A 137 -13.79 -3.59 -1.56
N GLU A 138 -14.46 -4.67 -1.17
CA GLU A 138 -15.50 -4.64 -0.13
C GLU A 138 -14.93 -4.16 1.20
N LYS A 139 -13.74 -4.63 1.56
CA LYS A 139 -13.01 -4.17 2.75
C LYS A 139 -12.73 -2.67 2.70
N LEU A 140 -12.32 -2.14 1.55
CA LEU A 140 -12.07 -0.70 1.35
C LEU A 140 -13.35 0.11 1.56
N GLU A 141 -14.42 -0.28 0.90
CA GLU A 141 -15.72 0.40 0.98
C GLU A 141 -16.24 0.43 2.42
N ASN A 142 -16.12 -0.69 3.14
CA ASN A 142 -16.54 -0.78 4.54
C ASN A 142 -15.67 0.11 5.44
N LEU A 143 -14.35 0.14 5.25
CA LEU A 143 -13.46 1.01 6.03
C LEU A 143 -13.72 2.49 5.77
N ILE A 144 -13.95 2.88 4.52
CA ILE A 144 -14.28 4.28 4.17
C ILE A 144 -15.59 4.69 4.87
N LYS A 145 -16.62 3.84 4.84
CA LYS A 145 -17.88 4.08 5.56
C LYS A 145 -17.69 4.20 7.06
N LEU A 146 -16.86 3.35 7.66
CA LEU A 146 -16.57 3.36 9.10
C LEU A 146 -15.79 4.61 9.53
N LEU A 147 -14.86 5.09 8.70
CA LEU A 147 -14.12 6.32 8.96
C LEU A 147 -15.02 7.55 8.84
N GLY A 148 -15.98 7.55 7.91
CA GLY A 148 -16.95 8.63 7.72
C GLY A 148 -16.27 9.99 7.62
N ASP A 149 -16.80 10.99 8.34
CA ASP A 149 -16.31 12.38 8.31
C ASP A 149 -14.94 12.59 8.99
N LYS A 150 -14.35 11.55 9.62
CA LYS A 150 -13.02 11.65 10.24
C LYS A 150 -11.89 11.63 9.20
N ILE A 151 -12.22 11.32 7.96
CA ILE A 151 -11.28 11.18 6.87
C ILE A 151 -11.07 12.55 6.21
N ASP A 152 -9.82 13.00 6.09
CA ASP A 152 -9.56 14.22 5.32
C ASP A 152 -9.76 13.95 3.81
N GLY A 153 -10.18 14.97 3.07
CA GLY A 153 -10.50 14.82 1.66
C GLY A 153 -9.31 14.35 0.80
N PHE A 154 -8.07 14.70 1.17
CA PHE A 154 -6.89 14.25 0.43
C PHE A 154 -6.69 12.74 0.59
N SER A 155 -6.71 12.24 1.82
CA SER A 155 -6.56 10.82 2.09
C SER A 155 -7.72 9.98 1.55
N LEU A 156 -8.95 10.49 1.62
CA LEU A 156 -10.12 9.85 1.03
C LEU A 156 -9.94 9.63 -0.49
N ARG A 157 -9.52 10.68 -1.21
CA ARG A 157 -9.26 10.58 -2.65
C ARG A 157 -8.13 9.60 -2.96
N LYS A 158 -7.08 9.55 -2.14
CA LYS A 158 -6.00 8.57 -2.29
C LYS A 158 -6.53 7.13 -2.17
N LEU A 159 -7.46 6.87 -1.24
CA LEU A 159 -8.10 5.57 -1.09
C LEU A 159 -8.96 5.23 -2.32
N TYR A 160 -9.79 6.15 -2.81
CA TYR A 160 -10.59 5.92 -4.02
C TYR A 160 -9.72 5.68 -5.26
N SER A 161 -8.67 6.48 -5.44
CA SER A 161 -7.70 6.30 -6.52
C SER A 161 -7.06 4.90 -6.48
N THR A 162 -6.62 4.48 -5.29
CA THR A 162 -6.04 3.14 -5.08
C THR A 162 -7.05 2.03 -5.34
N GLY A 163 -8.29 2.19 -4.85
CA GLY A 163 -9.38 1.26 -5.10
C GLY A 163 -9.72 1.12 -6.58
N ALA A 164 -9.73 2.22 -7.33
CA ALA A 164 -9.95 2.24 -8.76
C ALA A 164 -8.85 1.48 -9.52
N GLU A 165 -7.59 1.62 -9.12
CA GLU A 165 -6.48 0.87 -9.72
C GLU A 165 -6.55 -0.63 -9.42
N ILE A 166 -6.89 -1.00 -8.18
CA ILE A 166 -7.10 -2.41 -7.80
C ILE A 166 -8.22 -3.02 -8.66
N ALA A 167 -9.37 -2.34 -8.74
CA ALA A 167 -10.52 -2.79 -9.53
C ALA A 167 -10.17 -2.92 -11.03
N LYS A 168 -9.42 -1.95 -11.58
CA LYS A 168 -8.97 -1.98 -12.97
C LYS A 168 -8.12 -3.21 -13.28
N LYS A 169 -7.15 -3.53 -12.42
CA LYS A 169 -6.21 -4.65 -12.64
C LYS A 169 -6.91 -6.01 -12.69
N SER A 170 -8.04 -6.15 -12.01
CA SER A 170 -8.82 -7.40 -12.00
C SER A 170 -10.02 -7.39 -12.94
N GLY A 171 -10.17 -6.37 -13.78
CA GLY A 171 -11.27 -6.26 -14.75
C GLY A 171 -12.64 -5.91 -14.14
N GLU A 172 -12.69 -5.47 -12.87
CA GLU A 172 -13.91 -5.01 -12.19
C GLU A 172 -14.22 -3.56 -12.60
N LEU A 173 -14.51 -3.36 -13.90
CA LEU A 173 -14.59 -2.03 -14.51
C LEU A 173 -15.69 -1.16 -13.90
N ASP A 174 -16.82 -1.73 -13.48
CA ASP A 174 -17.91 -0.95 -12.89
C ASP A 174 -17.52 -0.41 -11.50
N LYS A 175 -16.79 -1.19 -10.69
CA LYS A 175 -16.23 -0.71 -9.42
C LYS A 175 -15.15 0.36 -9.65
N MET A 176 -14.29 0.17 -10.65
CA MET A 176 -13.31 1.19 -11.04
C MET A 176 -13.99 2.52 -11.42
N ARG A 177 -15.05 2.46 -12.23
CA ARG A 177 -15.84 3.66 -12.59
C ARG A 177 -16.45 4.31 -11.36
N SER A 178 -17.08 3.52 -10.49
CA SER A 178 -17.68 4.01 -9.25
C SER A 178 -16.67 4.78 -8.39
N PHE A 179 -15.48 4.23 -8.17
CA PHE A 179 -14.45 4.92 -7.40
C PHE A 179 -13.98 6.21 -8.05
N LYS A 180 -13.79 6.24 -9.38
CA LYS A 180 -13.41 7.46 -10.09
C LYS A 180 -14.47 8.56 -10.03
N ILE A 181 -15.76 8.19 -10.09
CA ILE A 181 -16.87 9.13 -9.95
C ILE A 181 -16.81 9.76 -8.56
N ILE A 182 -16.74 8.94 -7.51
CA ILE A 182 -16.73 9.44 -6.13
C ILE A 182 -15.46 10.28 -5.85
N GLU A 183 -14.31 9.90 -6.40
CA GLU A 183 -13.09 10.72 -6.32
C GLU A 183 -13.26 12.10 -6.98
N ALA A 184 -13.91 12.14 -8.14
CA ALA A 184 -14.19 13.39 -8.85
C ALA A 184 -15.22 14.25 -8.11
N ASP A 185 -16.30 13.64 -7.61
CA ASP A 185 -17.34 14.32 -6.81
C ASP A 185 -16.72 14.97 -5.56
N SER A 186 -15.79 14.28 -4.88
CA SER A 186 -15.05 14.84 -3.75
C SER A 186 -14.29 16.13 -4.09
N PHE A 187 -13.78 16.28 -5.33
CA PHE A 187 -13.16 17.53 -5.75
C PHE A 187 -14.20 18.63 -6.00
N VAL A 188 -15.38 18.30 -6.51
CA VAL A 188 -16.49 19.26 -6.70
C VAL A 188 -16.98 19.77 -5.36
N GLU A 189 -17.20 18.87 -4.39
CA GLU A 189 -17.61 19.24 -3.04
C GLU A 189 -16.61 20.19 -2.35
N GLU A 190 -15.31 19.92 -2.46
CA GLU A 190 -14.27 20.84 -1.95
C GLU A 190 -14.25 22.17 -2.69
N ALA A 191 -14.51 22.17 -4.00
CA ALA A 191 -14.61 23.39 -4.79
C ALA A 191 -15.81 24.27 -4.36
N ASP A 192 -16.92 23.66 -3.96
CA ASP A 192 -18.14 24.36 -3.56
C ASP A 192 -18.08 24.94 -2.15
N LYS A 193 -17.23 24.39 -1.28
CA LYS A 193 -16.92 24.98 0.03
C LYS A 193 -16.11 26.28 -0.05
N ILE A 194 -15.48 26.57 -1.20
CA ILE A 194 -14.61 27.74 -1.37
C ILE A 194 -15.42 28.98 -1.72
N ASN A 195 -15.27 30.04 -0.92
CA ASN A 195 -15.88 31.35 -1.16
C ASN A 195 -15.37 31.99 -2.47
N ILE A 196 -16.12 32.95 -3.01
CA ILE A 196 -15.91 33.62 -4.29
C ILE A 196 -14.52 34.27 -4.45
N ARG A 197 -13.89 34.68 -3.34
CA ARG A 197 -12.53 35.24 -3.34
C ARG A 197 -11.43 34.20 -3.56
N GLY A 198 -11.74 32.91 -3.42
CA GLY A 198 -10.82 31.77 -3.62
C GLY A 198 -10.90 31.15 -5.01
N TRP A 199 -11.32 31.90 -6.04
CA TRP A 199 -11.61 31.37 -7.38
C TRP A 199 -10.47 30.55 -8.00
N ILE A 200 -9.22 30.92 -7.77
CA ILE A 200 -8.04 30.16 -8.26
C ILE A 200 -8.03 28.74 -7.66
N ILE A 201 -8.25 28.62 -6.34
CA ILE A 201 -8.26 27.33 -5.64
C ILE A 201 -9.47 26.50 -6.11
N LYS A 202 -10.64 27.14 -6.21
CA LYS A 202 -11.87 26.52 -6.72
C LYS A 202 -11.67 25.95 -8.13
N SER A 203 -11.12 26.75 -9.05
CA SER A 203 -10.80 26.33 -10.42
C SER A 203 -9.81 25.17 -10.44
N GLY A 204 -8.82 25.16 -9.55
CA GLY A 204 -7.87 24.05 -9.40
C GLY A 204 -8.55 22.72 -9.05
N PHE A 205 -9.54 22.73 -8.15
CA PHE A 205 -10.30 21.52 -7.81
C PHE A 205 -11.22 21.08 -8.94
N LEU A 206 -11.99 22.00 -9.54
CA LEU A 206 -12.88 21.68 -10.66
C LEU A 206 -12.11 21.11 -11.86
N LYS A 207 -10.91 21.63 -12.15
CA LYS A 207 -10.05 21.09 -13.20
C LYS A 207 -9.67 19.62 -12.92
N LYS A 208 -9.37 19.26 -11.68
CA LYS A 208 -9.08 17.87 -11.29
C LYS A 208 -10.31 16.97 -11.45
N ALA A 209 -11.49 17.44 -11.05
CA ALA A 209 -12.74 16.71 -11.23
C ALA A 209 -13.03 16.42 -12.71
N ILE A 210 -12.93 17.44 -13.58
CA ILE A 210 -13.13 17.31 -15.03
C ILE A 210 -12.18 16.26 -15.63
N LEU A 211 -10.88 16.34 -15.29
CA LEU A 211 -9.89 15.38 -15.79
C LEU A 211 -10.20 13.95 -15.33
N LEU A 212 -10.67 13.77 -14.10
CA LEU A 212 -11.08 12.46 -13.61
C LEU A 212 -12.30 11.92 -14.35
N TYR A 213 -13.37 12.70 -14.52
CA TYR A 213 -14.55 12.25 -15.28
C TYR A 213 -14.19 11.87 -16.73
N GLN A 214 -13.35 12.67 -17.39
CA GLN A 214 -12.88 12.38 -18.76
C GLN A 214 -12.07 11.07 -18.84
N SER A 215 -11.44 10.66 -17.75
CA SER A 215 -10.65 9.42 -17.68
C SER A 215 -11.50 8.15 -17.48
N ILE A 216 -12.82 8.28 -17.32
CA ILE A 216 -13.74 7.16 -17.11
C ILE A 216 -14.08 6.54 -18.47
N PRO A 217 -13.80 5.25 -18.71
CA PRO A 217 -14.14 4.62 -19.98
C PRO A 217 -15.66 4.62 -20.19
N SER A 218 -16.12 5.26 -21.26
CA SER A 218 -17.52 5.21 -21.68
C SER A 218 -17.94 3.76 -21.91
N LYS A 219 -19.19 3.42 -21.54
CA LYS A 219 -19.77 2.17 -22.05
C LYS A 219 -19.79 2.31 -23.58
N LYS A 220 -19.19 1.36 -24.31
CA LYS A 220 -19.47 1.23 -25.74
C LYS A 220 -21.00 1.12 -25.84
N ILE A 221 -21.62 2.12 -26.46
CA ILE A 221 -22.99 1.99 -26.92
C ILE A 221 -22.87 0.99 -28.07
N GLU A 222 -23.20 -0.28 -27.80
CA GLU A 222 -23.49 -1.21 -28.88
C GLU A 222 -24.77 -0.69 -29.54
N LEU A 223 -24.58 0.13 -30.58
CA LEU A 223 -25.65 0.39 -31.53
C LEU A 223 -25.96 -0.96 -32.18
N LYS A 224 -27.03 -1.60 -31.71
CA LYS A 224 -27.66 -2.71 -32.42
C LYS A 224 -28.15 -2.14 -33.75
N ASN A 225 -27.39 -2.42 -34.82
CA ASN A 225 -27.89 -2.35 -36.19
C ASN A 225 -28.35 -3.75 -36.60
#